data_AF-A0A3C0VYH2-F1
#
_entry.id   AF-A0A3C0VYH2-F1
#
_cell.length_a   1.000
_cell.length_b   1.000
_cell.length_c   1.000
_cell.angle_alpha   90.00
_cell.angle_beta   90.00
_cell.angle_gamma   90.00
#
_symmetry.space_group_name_H-M   'P 1'
#
loop_
_entity.id
_entity.type
_entity.pdbx_description
1 polymer ?
#
loop_
_entity_poly.entity_id
_entity_poly.type
_entity_poly.pdbx_seq_one_letter_code
_entity_poly.pdbx_strand_id
1 'polypeptide(L)' 'MQEYWQIWIDTGGTFTDCLAQSPEGDTRRLKVLSSSCLRGTLTAVHTPTEIDFSLSQPIPAQFALG' A
#
# COMPACT_ATOMS: atom_id res chain seq x y z
N MET A 1 23.63 -6.49 13.84
CA MET A 1 22.82 -5.32 13.46
C MET A 1 22.10 -5.67 12.18
N GLN A 2 20.85 -5.26 12.03
CA GLN A 2 20.17 -5.39 10.74
C GLN A 2 20.58 -4.21 9.87
N GLU A 3 20.91 -4.45 8.59
CA GLU A 3 21.36 -3.39 7.68
C GLU A 3 20.19 -2.52 7.17
N TYR A 4 18.95 -2.96 7.38
CA TYR A 4 17.76 -2.33 6.83
C TYR A 4 16.62 -2.25 7.85
N TRP A 5 15.73 -1.29 7.63
CA TRP A 5 14.46 -1.21 8.33
C TRP A 5 13.58 -2.42 8.00
N GLN A 6 13.04 -3.07 9.03
CA GLN A 6 11.94 -4.01 8.86
C GLN A 6 10.63 -3.25 9.11
N ILE A 7 9.69 -3.33 8.17
CA ILE A 7 8.44 -2.58 8.22
C ILE A 7 7.27 -3.54 7.98
N TRP A 8 6.27 -3.48 8.85
CA TRP A 8 5.01 -4.21 8.73
C TRP A 8 3.86 -3.20 8.73
N ILE A 9 2.94 -3.37 7.77
CA ILE A 9 1.82 -2.46 7.53
C ILE A 9 0.53 -3.27 7.52
N ASP A 10 -0.43 -2.89 8.35
CA ASP A 10 -1.80 -3.38 8.33
C ASP A 10 -2.75 -2.22 8.01
N THR A 11 -3.39 -2.28 6.85
CA THR A 11 -4.29 -1.22 6.39
C THR A 11 -5.73 -1.59 6.69
N GLY A 12 -6.36 -0.86 7.62
CA GLY A 12 -7.79 -0.93 7.86
C GLY A 12 -8.58 0.10 7.05
N GLY A 13 -9.88 0.23 7.34
CA GLY A 13 -10.75 1.20 6.67
C GLY A 13 -10.53 2.66 7.08
N THR A 14 -10.22 2.92 8.35
CA THR A 14 -10.02 4.28 8.90
C THR A 14 -8.56 4.57 9.23
N PHE A 15 -7.83 3.58 9.73
CA PHE A 15 -6.45 3.74 10.15
C PHE A 15 -5.58 2.61 9.61
N THR A 16 -4.34 2.96 9.28
CA THR A 16 -3.25 2.05 8.95
C THR A 16 -2.33 1.95 10.16
N ASP A 17 -2.15 0.74 10.66
CA ASP A 17 -1.21 0.41 11.73
C ASP A 17 0.16 0.09 11.12
N CYS A 18 1.18 0.80 11.59
CA CYS A 18 2.56 0.67 11.12
C CYS A 18 3.46 0.25 12.28
N LEU A 19 4.19 -0.84 12.08
CA LEU A 19 5.26 -1.29 12.97
C LEU A 19 6.57 -1.25 12.20
N ALA A 20 7.62 -0.70 12.81
CA ALA A 20 8.94 -0.68 12.21
C ALA A 20 10.02 -1.03 13.24
N GLN A 21 11.03 -1.77 12.82
CA GLN A 21 12.27 -1.98 13.57
C GLN A 21 13.43 -1.30 12.82
N SER A 22 14.18 -0.46 13.53
CA SER A 22 15.36 0.21 12.96
C SER A 22 16.55 -0.75 12.85
N PRO A 23 17.56 -0.42 12.02
CA PRO A 23 18.83 -1.14 11.96
C PRO A 23 19.51 -1.38 13.33
N GLU A 24 19.35 -0.42 14.24
CA GLU A 24 19.86 -0.42 15.61
C GLU A 24 19.03 -1.29 16.57
N GLY A 25 17.87 -1.79 16.12
CA GLY A 25 16.96 -2.65 16.88
C GLY A 25 15.79 -1.91 17.54
N ASP A 26 15.72 -0.59 17.44
CA ASP A 26 14.66 0.21 18.05
C ASP A 26 13.32 -0.03 17.36
N THR A 27 12.25 -0.20 18.15
CA THR A 27 10.90 -0.40 17.62
C THR A 27 10.13 0.91 17.61
N ARG A 28 9.49 1.22 16.47
CA ARG A 28 8.58 2.36 16.29
C ARG A 28 7.19 1.89 15.91
N ARG A 29 6.18 2.53 16.50
CA ARG A 29 4.76 2.24 16.27
C ARG A 29 4.06 3.53 15.87
N LEU A 30 3.36 3.50 14.75
CA LEU A 30 2.58 4.64 14.25
C LEU A 30 1.21 4.16 13.81
N LYS A 31 0.21 5.02 14.00
CA LYS A 31 -1.14 4.84 13.48
C LYS A 31 -1.50 6.08 12.68
N VAL A 32 -1.75 5.91 11.39
CA VAL A 32 -2.05 7.01 10.47
C VAL A 32 -3.43 6.81 9.86
N LEU A 33 -4.09 7.90 9.46
CA LEU A 33 -5.37 7.78 8.75
C LEU A 33 -5.16 7.04 7.43
N SER A 34 -6.01 6.06 7.15
CA SER A 34 -6.03 5.36 5.86
C SER A 34 -6.63 6.27 4.79
N SER A 35 -6.05 6.23 3.58
CA SER A 35 -6.63 6.95 2.44
C SER A 35 -7.64 6.12 1.66
N SER A 36 -7.63 4.79 1.79
CA SER A 36 -8.45 3.86 0.98
C SER A 36 -8.40 4.18 -0.53
N CYS A 37 -7.21 4.56 -1.01
CA CYS A 37 -6.99 4.94 -2.40
C CYS A 37 -5.82 4.16 -2.97
N LEU A 38 -6.04 3.55 -4.14
CA LEU A 38 -4.97 3.04 -5.00
C LEU A 38 -4.42 4.21 -5.82
N ARG A 39 -3.11 4.48 -5.73
CA ARG A 39 -2.47 5.53 -6.55
C ARG A 39 -1.96 4.93 -7.84
N GLY A 40 -2.46 5.43 -8.96
CA GLY A 40 -2.06 5.04 -10.31
C GLY A 40 -2.38 6.12 -11.32
N THR A 41 -1.98 5.90 -12.56
CA THR A 41 -2.30 6.77 -13.68
C THR A 41 -3.38 6.11 -14.51
N LEU A 42 -4.53 6.77 -14.69
CA LEU A 42 -5.57 6.34 -15.63
C LEU A 42 -5.02 6.39 -17.06
N THR A 43 -5.09 5.28 -17.80
CA THR A 43 -4.55 5.17 -19.15
C THR A 43 -5.65 5.09 -20.21
N ALA A 44 -6.83 4.55 -19.87
CA ALA A 44 -7.99 4.54 -20.75
C ALA A 44 -9.29 4.42 -19.95
N VAL A 45 -10.41 4.84 -20.56
CA VAL A 45 -11.78 4.60 -20.07
C VAL A 45 -12.53 3.90 -21.19
N HIS A 46 -12.96 2.66 -20.95
CA HIS A 46 -13.68 1.85 -21.95
C HIS A 46 -15.19 1.99 -21.80
N THR A 47 -15.68 1.94 -20.56
CA THR A 47 -17.10 2.07 -20.20
C THR A 47 -17.24 2.83 -18.87
N PRO A 48 -18.46 3.20 -18.42
CA PRO A 48 -18.66 3.79 -17.09
C PRO A 48 -18.19 2.91 -15.92
N THR A 49 -17.93 1.63 -16.16
CA THR A 49 -17.52 0.65 -15.14
C THR A 49 -16.19 -0.04 -15.46
N GLU A 50 -15.47 0.38 -16.51
CA GLU A 50 -14.25 -0.28 -16.97
C GLU A 50 -13.19 0.75 -17.38
N ILE A 51 -12.03 0.66 -16.74
CA ILE A 51 -10.89 1.54 -16.93
C ILE A 51 -9.59 0.74 -17.01
N ASP A 52 -8.64 1.26 -17.78
CA ASP A 52 -7.24 0.83 -17.70
C ASP A 52 -6.46 1.83 -16.85
N PHE A 53 -5.54 1.32 -16.04
CA PHE A 53 -4.63 2.15 -15.26
C PHE A 53 -3.25 1.51 -15.16
N SER A 54 -2.23 2.34 -14.93
CA SER A 54 -0.87 1.91 -14.63
C SER A 54 -0.52 2.19 -13.18
N LEU A 55 0.23 1.28 -12.56
CA LEU A 55 0.76 1.40 -11.21
C LEU A 55 2.29 1.42 -11.25
N SER A 56 2.91 2.08 -10.27
CA SER A 56 4.37 2.08 -10.10
C SER A 56 4.92 0.72 -9.65
N GLN A 57 4.08 -0.12 -9.03
CA GLN A 57 4.43 -1.44 -8.54
C GLN A 57 3.59 -2.54 -9.20
N PRO A 58 4.16 -3.75 -9.40
CA PRO A 58 3.40 -4.90 -9.88
C PRO A 58 2.30 -5.28 -8.90
N ILE A 59 1.14 -5.67 -9.44
CA ILE A 59 0.03 -6.20 -8.66
C ILE A 59 0.03 -7.73 -8.70
N PRO A 60 -0.32 -8.41 -7.60
CA PRO A 60 -0.57 -9.84 -7.61
C PRO A 60 -1.63 -10.21 -8.65
N ALA A 61 -1.53 -11.42 -9.19
CA ALA A 61 -2.61 -11.97 -10.00
C ALA A 61 -3.92 -11.89 -9.21
N GLN A 62 -5.03 -11.55 -9.89
CA GLN A 62 -6.36 -11.46 -9.30
C GLN A 62 -6.57 -10.33 -8.26
N PHE A 63 -5.66 -9.34 -8.20
CA PHE A 63 -5.81 -8.18 -7.29
C PHE A 63 -7.07 -7.34 -7.58
N ALA A 64 -7.34 -7.09 -8.86
CA ALA A 64 -8.55 -6.42 -9.33
C ALA A 64 -9.52 -7.46 -9.89
N LEU A 65 -10.08 -8.31 -9.02
CA LEU A 65 -11.23 -9.12 -9.40
C LEU A 65 -12.50 -8.31 -9.13
N GLY A 66 -13.02 -7.72 -10.20
CA GLY A 66 -14.40 -7.28 -10.38
C GLY A 66 -14.96 -7.95 -11.61
#